data_AF-A0A026WHB7-F1
#
_entry.id   AF-A0A026WHB7-F1
#
_cell.length_a   1.000
_cell.length_b   1.000
_cell.length_c   1.000
_cell.angle_alpha   90.00
_cell.angle_beta   90.00
_cell.angle_gamma   90.00
#
_symmetry.space_group_name_H-M   'P 1'
#
loop_
_entity.id
_entity.type
_entity.pdbx_description
1 polymer ?
#
loop_
_entity_poly.entity_id
_entity_poly.type
_entity_poly.pdbx_seq_one_letter_code
_entity_poly.pdbx_strand_id
1 'polypeptide(L)'
;MIRLAFVFLVCVFVASSFVDTYPNNDYDSYDEEQYENVARLANRLFRYRKANRRNIEDMNWTGRWMPDRPGDPTPPPKVWPKNEEKYDDRYESVTEFSHGMHHGFVQSQCDDGKSNLDIDWGDHSPSEYTCYGHKITPNKTKALIYCKSIPKAYKAAHKCMKERIDYNDNVPLYGPHRPLWPVYGEYKYLPKQRWLHSLEHGAIVMLYHPCANPLEVKRLRDLVNRCLWRHVITRYSYLDEEQPLALLSWGCKLTMSYVDIKVVKHFIQLHALRGPEQIAKDGQFEDGLLSRSRIVTDKEDSVLCPYM
;
A
#
# COMPACT_ATOMS: atom_id res chain seq x y z
N MET A 1 67.98 7.43 -43.87
CA MET A 1 66.64 7.74 -44.42
C MET A 1 65.68 6.64 -43.96
N ILE A 2 64.94 6.91 -42.89
CA ILE A 2 64.03 5.97 -42.22
C ILE A 2 62.69 6.03 -42.94
N ARG A 3 62.21 4.90 -43.48
CA ARG A 3 60.86 4.78 -44.08
C ARG A 3 59.88 4.35 -42.99
N LEU A 4 59.00 5.26 -42.60
CA LEU A 4 57.82 4.99 -41.76
C LEU A 4 56.78 4.24 -42.60
N ALA A 5 56.46 3.01 -42.21
CA ALA A 5 55.32 2.25 -42.70
C ALA A 5 54.10 2.58 -41.83
N PHE A 6 53.09 3.23 -42.42
CA PHE A 6 51.79 3.41 -41.79
C PHE A 6 50.95 2.15 -41.99
N VAL A 7 50.74 1.39 -40.91
CA VAL A 7 49.78 0.28 -40.86
C VAL A 7 48.43 0.87 -40.46
N PHE A 8 47.48 0.90 -41.40
CA PHE A 8 46.08 1.23 -41.12
C PHE A 8 45.41 0.02 -40.45
N LEU A 9 45.07 0.16 -39.18
CA LEU A 9 44.32 -0.84 -38.41
C LEU A 9 42.82 -0.51 -38.54
N VAL A 10 42.11 -1.26 -39.38
CA VAL A 10 40.66 -1.16 -39.55
C VAL A 10 39.98 -1.86 -38.37
N CYS A 11 39.55 -1.09 -37.36
CA CYS A 11 38.67 -1.59 -36.30
C CYS A 11 37.24 -1.71 -36.84
N VAL A 12 36.81 -2.93 -37.14
CA VAL A 12 35.39 -3.25 -37.37
C VAL A 12 34.69 -3.25 -36.01
N PHE A 13 33.91 -2.20 -35.73
CA PHE A 13 32.97 -2.19 -34.62
C PHE A 13 31.76 -3.05 -35.00
N VAL A 14 31.71 -4.28 -34.48
CA VAL A 14 30.46 -5.06 -34.45
C VAL A 14 29.62 -4.51 -33.30
N ALA A 15 28.63 -3.68 -33.63
CA ALA A 15 27.58 -3.33 -32.70
C ALA A 15 26.67 -4.55 -32.52
N SER A 16 26.85 -5.28 -31.43
CA SER A 16 25.90 -6.29 -30.98
C SER A 16 24.64 -5.59 -30.50
N SER A 17 23.68 -5.39 -31.40
CA SER A 17 22.29 -5.13 -31.03
C SER A 17 21.76 -6.38 -30.33
N PHE A 18 21.69 -6.34 -28.99
CA PHE A 18 20.94 -7.31 -28.20
C PHE A 18 19.46 -7.14 -28.53
N VAL A 19 18.98 -7.98 -29.44
CA VAL A 19 17.54 -8.18 -29.69
C VAL A 19 17.05 -9.14 -28.61
N ASP A 20 16.26 -8.64 -27.67
CA ASP A 20 15.45 -9.47 -26.76
C ASP A 20 14.34 -10.13 -27.59
N THR A 21 14.62 -11.32 -28.13
CA THR A 21 13.62 -12.15 -28.80
C THR A 21 13.10 -13.19 -27.81
N TYR A 22 12.00 -12.90 -27.12
CA TYR A 22 11.13 -13.96 -26.60
C TYR A 22 10.14 -14.35 -27.71
N PRO A 23 9.93 -15.65 -27.98
CA PRO A 23 8.93 -16.06 -28.95
C PRO A 23 7.54 -15.81 -28.38
N ASN A 24 6.76 -15.00 -29.09
CA ASN A 24 5.30 -14.90 -28.91
C ASN A 24 4.72 -16.30 -29.15
N ASN A 25 4.25 -16.94 -28.08
CA ASN A 25 3.44 -18.14 -28.18
C ASN A 25 1.97 -17.73 -28.22
N ASP A 26 1.26 -18.21 -29.25
CA ASP A 26 -0.18 -18.07 -29.55
C ASP A 26 -1.13 -18.67 -28.48
N TYR A 27 -0.85 -18.49 -27.19
CA TYR A 27 -1.71 -18.93 -26.08
C TYR A 27 -2.52 -17.79 -25.44
N ASP A 28 -2.53 -16.60 -26.04
CA ASP A 28 -3.10 -15.37 -25.44
C ASP A 28 -4.61 -15.17 -25.68
N SER A 29 -5.21 -15.75 -26.73
CA SER A 29 -6.59 -15.35 -27.11
C SER A 29 -7.69 -15.85 -26.17
N TYR A 30 -7.55 -17.05 -25.60
CA TYR A 30 -8.57 -17.63 -24.71
C TYR A 30 -8.54 -17.04 -23.28
N ASP A 31 -7.34 -16.73 -22.76
CA ASP A 31 -7.19 -16.11 -21.44
C ASP A 31 -7.51 -14.60 -21.48
N GLU A 32 -7.24 -13.88 -22.59
CA GLU A 32 -7.67 -12.48 -22.77
C GLU A 32 -9.20 -12.33 -22.73
N GLU A 33 -9.94 -13.22 -23.39
CA GLU A 33 -11.41 -13.15 -23.40
C GLU A 33 -11.99 -13.41 -22.00
N GLN A 34 -11.42 -14.36 -21.25
CA GLN A 34 -11.88 -14.65 -19.89
C GLN A 34 -11.57 -13.50 -18.92
N TYR A 35 -10.39 -12.87 -19.03
CA TYR A 35 -10.01 -11.73 -18.19
C TYR A 35 -10.79 -10.45 -18.54
N GLU A 36 -10.99 -10.16 -19.83
CA GLU A 36 -11.83 -9.04 -20.28
C GLU A 36 -13.27 -9.20 -19.79
N ASN A 37 -13.81 -10.42 -19.81
CA ASN A 37 -15.15 -10.70 -19.36
C ASN A 37 -15.33 -10.49 -17.85
N VAL A 38 -14.35 -10.90 -17.03
CA VAL A 38 -14.35 -10.64 -15.58
C VAL A 38 -14.22 -9.15 -15.29
N ALA A 39 -13.35 -8.44 -16.02
CA ALA A 39 -13.16 -6.99 -15.89
C ALA A 39 -14.42 -6.20 -16.31
N ARG A 40 -15.10 -6.63 -17.39
CA ARG A 40 -16.40 -6.07 -17.81
C ARG A 40 -17.49 -6.34 -16.79
N LEU A 41 -17.56 -7.54 -16.22
CA LEU A 41 -18.54 -7.90 -15.20
C LEU A 41 -18.34 -7.08 -13.92
N ALA A 42 -17.09 -6.92 -13.47
CA ALA A 42 -16.73 -6.09 -12.33
C ALA A 42 -17.11 -4.60 -12.56
N ASN A 43 -16.82 -4.07 -13.74
CA ASN A 43 -17.22 -2.71 -14.13
C ASN A 43 -18.74 -2.53 -14.20
N ARG A 44 -19.48 -3.55 -14.66
CA ARG A 44 -20.96 -3.52 -14.75
C ARG A 44 -21.60 -3.56 -13.36
N LEU A 45 -21.11 -4.43 -12.48
CA LEU A 45 -21.51 -4.48 -11.06
C LEU A 45 -21.17 -3.17 -10.35
N PHE A 46 -20.05 -2.55 -10.67
CA PHE A 46 -19.63 -1.26 -10.13
C PHE A 46 -20.57 -0.12 -10.55
N ARG A 47 -20.96 -0.04 -11.84
CA ARG A 47 -21.95 0.96 -12.32
C ARG A 47 -23.31 0.76 -11.68
N TYR A 48 -23.76 -0.49 -11.51
CA TYR A 48 -24.99 -0.81 -10.80
C TYR A 48 -24.94 -0.37 -9.33
N ARG A 49 -23.81 -0.57 -8.65
CA ARG A 49 -23.60 -0.16 -7.25
C ARG A 49 -23.48 1.36 -7.07
N LYS A 50 -22.92 2.07 -8.07
CA LYS A 50 -22.88 3.53 -8.12
C LYS A 50 -24.26 4.14 -8.36
N ALA A 51 -25.10 3.51 -9.18
CA ALA A 51 -26.47 3.94 -9.47
C ALA A 51 -27.44 3.66 -8.30
N ASN A 52 -27.22 2.59 -7.52
CA ASN A 52 -28.04 2.23 -6.35
C ASN A 52 -27.62 2.94 -5.04
N ARG A 53 -26.94 4.09 -5.14
CA ARG A 53 -26.62 4.96 -4.00
C ARG A 53 -27.92 5.63 -3.53
N ARG A 54 -28.72 4.91 -2.73
CA ARG A 54 -29.83 5.53 -1.99
C ARG A 54 -29.21 6.46 -0.96
N ASN A 55 -29.58 7.74 -1.00
CA ASN A 55 -29.40 8.63 0.13
C ASN A 55 -30.17 8.02 1.31
N ILE A 56 -29.45 7.59 2.34
CA ILE A 56 -30.07 7.23 3.61
C ILE A 56 -30.25 8.56 4.33
N GLU A 57 -31.33 9.26 4.00
CA GLU A 57 -31.91 10.24 4.92
C GLU A 57 -32.64 9.47 6.01
N ASP A 58 -32.29 9.82 7.26
CA ASP A 58 -32.92 9.51 8.54
C ASP A 58 -34.01 8.42 8.56
N MET A 59 -33.57 7.19 8.80
CA MET A 59 -34.47 6.19 9.38
C MET A 59 -34.46 6.36 10.89
N ASN A 60 -35.61 6.77 11.42
CA ASN A 60 -35.90 6.94 12.85
C ASN A 60 -35.73 5.61 13.59
N TRP A 61 -34.49 5.35 14.02
CA TRP A 61 -34.10 4.12 14.69
C TRP A 61 -34.50 4.19 16.17
N THR A 62 -35.36 3.27 16.60
CA THR A 62 -35.94 3.22 17.95
C THR A 62 -34.98 2.67 19.02
N GLY A 63 -33.71 2.41 18.67
CA GLY A 63 -32.68 2.00 19.62
C GLY A 63 -32.70 0.53 20.03
N ARG A 64 -33.57 -0.32 19.46
CA ARG A 64 -33.65 -1.75 19.80
C ARG A 64 -32.95 -2.63 18.76
N TRP A 65 -32.25 -3.65 19.25
CA TRP A 65 -31.50 -4.64 18.45
C TRP A 65 -32.24 -5.97 18.25
N MET A 66 -33.36 -6.22 18.92
CA MET A 66 -34.19 -7.43 18.77
C MET A 66 -35.68 -7.09 18.55
N PRO A 67 -36.45 -7.93 17.83
CA PRO A 67 -37.89 -7.75 17.61
C PRO A 67 -38.71 -7.98 18.89
N ASP A 68 -39.79 -7.22 19.07
CA ASP A 68 -40.61 -7.22 20.29
C ASP A 68 -41.34 -8.56 20.50
N ARG A 69 -41.39 -9.04 21.75
CA ARG A 69 -42.28 -10.13 22.17
C ARG A 69 -43.56 -9.55 22.78
N PRO A 70 -44.73 -10.21 22.61
CA PRO A 70 -45.97 -9.74 23.21
C PRO A 70 -45.85 -9.70 24.75
N GLY A 71 -45.94 -8.52 25.35
CA GLY A 71 -45.92 -8.32 26.81
C GLY A 71 -44.69 -7.61 27.38
N ASP A 72 -43.68 -7.27 26.55
CA ASP A 72 -42.51 -6.52 27.04
C ASP A 72 -42.87 -5.05 27.35
N PRO A 73 -42.50 -4.52 28.54
CA PRO A 73 -42.70 -3.11 28.86
C PRO A 73 -41.82 -2.20 27.99
N THR A 74 -42.33 -1.03 27.64
CA THR A 74 -41.58 -0.01 26.90
C THR A 74 -40.48 0.58 27.80
N PRO A 75 -39.21 0.64 27.34
CA PRO A 75 -38.14 1.27 28.09
C PRO A 75 -38.36 2.79 28.12
N PRO A 76 -37.89 3.47 29.18
CA PRO A 76 -38.07 4.90 29.32
C PRO A 76 -37.32 5.68 28.20
N PRO A 77 -37.86 6.83 27.75
CA PRO A 77 -37.21 7.64 26.75
C PRO A 77 -35.85 8.14 27.22
N LYS A 78 -34.90 8.21 26.28
CA LYS A 78 -33.52 8.65 26.53
C LYS A 78 -33.53 10.12 26.97
N VAL A 79 -33.24 10.37 28.25
CA VAL A 79 -33.10 11.73 28.80
C VAL A 79 -31.70 12.22 28.43
N TRP A 80 -31.63 13.21 27.54
CA TRP A 80 -30.38 13.88 27.22
C TRP A 80 -30.20 15.05 28.20
N PRO A 81 -29.06 15.17 28.89
CA PRO A 81 -28.82 16.33 29.74
C PRO A 81 -28.69 17.58 28.86
N LYS A 82 -29.53 18.59 29.12
CA LYS A 82 -29.43 19.93 28.55
C LYS A 82 -28.49 20.75 29.43
N ASN A 83 -27.24 20.94 29.02
CA ASN A 83 -26.41 22.01 29.54
C ASN A 83 -25.97 22.91 28.38
N GLU A 84 -26.74 23.97 28.15
CA GLU A 84 -26.19 25.24 27.69
C GLU A 84 -25.49 25.86 28.90
N GLU A 85 -24.17 26.04 28.86
CA GLU A 85 -23.51 27.16 29.54
C GLU A 85 -22.09 27.38 29.00
N LYS A 86 -21.83 28.65 28.71
CA LYS A 86 -20.58 29.31 28.30
C LYS A 86 -19.69 29.46 29.54
N TYR A 87 -18.37 29.21 29.49
CA TYR A 87 -17.26 29.57 30.42
C TYR A 87 -16.25 28.38 30.38
N ASP A 88 -14.92 28.46 30.36
CA ASP A 88 -13.87 29.49 30.36
C ASP A 88 -12.58 28.75 29.92
N ASP A 89 -11.70 29.41 29.17
CA ASP A 89 -10.39 28.88 28.81
C ASP A 89 -9.51 28.80 30.07
N ARG A 90 -9.24 27.57 30.57
CA ARG A 90 -8.06 27.14 31.36
C ARG A 90 -8.44 26.19 32.50
N TYR A 91 -8.49 24.89 32.20
CA TYR A 91 -8.22 23.85 33.20
C TYR A 91 -7.68 22.59 32.51
N GLU A 92 -6.58 22.06 33.04
CA GLU A 92 -5.81 20.94 32.50
C GLU A 92 -6.68 19.70 32.22
N SER A 93 -6.65 19.24 30.98
CA SER A 93 -7.32 18.01 30.54
C SER A 93 -6.39 16.81 30.81
N VAL A 94 -6.56 16.23 31.99
CA VAL A 94 -6.18 14.83 32.24
C VAL A 94 -7.44 14.00 32.09
N THR A 95 -7.36 13.02 31.18
CA THR A 95 -8.30 11.89 30.95
C THR A 95 -9.69 12.17 30.37
N GLU A 96 -9.77 12.22 29.03
CA GLU A 96 -10.77 11.46 28.27
C GLU A 96 -10.22 11.19 26.85
N PHE A 97 -9.69 9.99 26.60
CA PHE A 97 -9.15 9.59 25.30
C PHE A 97 -10.32 9.42 24.31
N SER A 98 -10.60 10.48 23.55
CA SER A 98 -11.52 10.46 22.42
C SER A 98 -11.13 9.39 21.40
N HIS A 99 -12.12 8.66 20.90
CA HIS A 99 -12.03 7.49 20.00
C HIS A 99 -11.55 7.82 18.56
N GLY A 100 -10.38 8.43 18.42
CA GLY A 100 -9.74 8.67 17.14
C GLY A 100 -8.62 9.68 17.31
N MET A 101 -7.40 9.19 17.57
CA MET A 101 -6.24 10.07 17.49
C MET A 101 -6.10 10.57 16.06
N HIS A 102 -6.01 11.89 15.90
CA HIS A 102 -5.77 12.54 14.62
C HIS A 102 -4.39 12.11 14.08
N HIS A 103 -4.38 11.49 12.90
CA HIS A 103 -3.18 11.22 12.11
C HIS A 103 -2.53 12.49 11.53
N GLY A 104 -1.28 12.38 11.07
CA GLY A 104 -0.61 13.41 10.26
C GLY A 104 -0.11 14.64 11.02
N PHE A 105 -0.23 14.65 12.35
CA PHE A 105 0.36 15.68 13.21
C PHE A 105 1.47 15.07 14.05
N VAL A 106 2.67 15.65 13.94
CA VAL A 106 3.83 15.26 14.73
C VAL A 106 3.57 15.60 16.20
N GLN A 107 3.55 14.60 17.06
CA GLN A 107 3.27 14.76 18.49
C GLN A 107 4.27 13.98 19.31
N SER A 108 5.12 14.65 20.09
CA SER A 108 6.14 14.01 20.93
C SER A 108 5.57 13.02 21.94
N GLN A 109 4.34 13.23 22.41
CA GLN A 109 3.65 12.35 23.35
C GLN A 109 3.11 11.06 22.72
N CYS A 110 3.04 10.99 21.38
CA CYS A 110 2.41 9.87 20.67
C CYS A 110 3.32 9.29 19.59
N ASP A 111 3.64 10.08 18.58
CA ASP A 111 4.47 9.70 17.44
C ASP A 111 5.08 10.98 16.85
N ASP A 112 6.39 11.14 17.01
CA ASP A 112 7.18 12.21 16.41
C ASP A 112 7.99 11.72 15.19
N GLY A 113 7.84 10.44 14.84
CA GLY A 113 8.60 9.77 13.78
C GLY A 113 10.09 9.58 14.06
N LYS A 114 10.56 9.82 15.29
CA LYS A 114 11.98 9.79 15.67
C LYS A 114 12.27 9.01 16.94
N SER A 115 11.36 9.05 17.91
CA SER A 115 11.52 8.48 19.24
C SER A 115 10.86 7.10 19.33
N ASN A 116 11.42 6.21 20.15
CA ASN A 116 10.91 4.86 20.41
C ASN A 116 10.69 3.98 19.15
N LEU A 117 11.49 4.18 18.10
CA LEU A 117 11.40 3.42 16.84
C LEU A 117 11.75 1.93 17.01
N ASP A 118 12.50 1.61 18.06
CA ASP A 118 12.83 0.26 18.50
C ASP A 118 11.60 -0.58 18.87
N ILE A 119 10.44 0.03 19.09
CA ILE A 119 9.21 -0.73 19.34
C ILE A 119 8.74 -1.45 18.07
N ASP A 120 8.91 -0.84 16.90
CA ASP A 120 8.50 -1.42 15.61
C ASP A 120 9.65 -2.17 14.93
N TRP A 121 10.90 -1.74 15.16
CA TRP A 121 12.09 -2.28 14.50
C TRP A 121 13.21 -2.70 15.46
N GLY A 122 12.90 -2.99 16.73
CA GLY A 122 13.84 -3.55 17.69
C GLY A 122 15.19 -2.82 17.74
N ASP A 123 16.26 -3.58 17.57
CA ASP A 123 17.65 -3.14 17.53
C ASP A 123 18.09 -2.55 16.17
N HIS A 124 17.14 -2.27 15.27
CA HIS A 124 17.41 -1.89 13.87
C HIS A 124 18.26 -2.94 13.15
N SER A 125 18.05 -4.22 13.50
CA SER A 125 18.84 -5.33 12.96
C SER A 125 18.85 -5.33 11.43
N PRO A 126 20.02 -5.53 10.82
CA PRO A 126 20.15 -5.73 9.39
C PRO A 126 19.40 -6.93 8.81
N SER A 127 18.95 -7.87 9.64
CA SER A 127 18.23 -9.08 9.21
C SER A 127 16.95 -8.82 8.44
N GLU A 128 16.30 -7.70 8.70
CA GLU A 128 15.07 -7.32 8.02
C GLU A 128 15.28 -6.96 6.54
N TYR A 129 16.49 -6.50 6.18
CA TYR A 129 16.78 -5.93 4.86
C TYR A 129 18.02 -6.51 4.19
N THR A 130 18.74 -7.41 4.85
CA THR A 130 19.96 -8.05 4.33
C THR A 130 19.65 -9.46 3.88
N CYS A 131 20.12 -9.83 2.68
CA CYS A 131 20.06 -11.20 2.23
C CYS A 131 21.16 -12.02 2.90
N TYR A 132 20.78 -12.93 3.81
CA TYR A 132 21.68 -13.93 4.38
C TYR A 132 21.55 -15.31 3.72
N GLY A 133 20.49 -15.52 2.94
CA GLY A 133 20.20 -16.79 2.27
C GLY A 133 20.77 -16.88 0.86
N HIS A 134 20.23 -17.82 0.09
CA HIS A 134 20.55 -17.98 -1.32
C HIS A 134 19.79 -16.94 -2.16
N LYS A 135 20.32 -16.60 -3.34
CA LYS A 135 19.61 -15.74 -4.28
C LYS A 135 18.40 -16.48 -4.86
N ILE A 136 17.23 -15.90 -4.73
CA ILE A 136 15.98 -16.48 -5.22
C ILE A 136 15.93 -16.29 -6.74
N THR A 137 15.73 -17.41 -7.45
CA THR A 137 15.60 -17.40 -8.90
C THR A 137 14.12 -17.35 -9.27
N PRO A 138 13.69 -16.45 -10.18
CA PRO A 138 12.30 -16.37 -10.59
C PRO A 138 11.85 -17.69 -11.21
N ASN A 139 10.70 -18.19 -10.79
CA ASN A 139 10.05 -19.34 -11.41
C ASN A 139 8.87 -18.86 -12.27
N LYS A 140 8.35 -19.70 -13.17
CA LYS A 140 7.22 -19.33 -14.06
C LYS A 140 5.84 -19.51 -13.40
N THR A 141 5.75 -19.42 -12.07
CA THR A 141 4.45 -19.52 -11.38
C THR A 141 3.58 -18.31 -11.70
N LYS A 142 2.27 -18.51 -11.76
CA LYS A 142 1.33 -17.41 -12.00
C LYS A 142 1.32 -16.48 -10.78
N ALA A 143 1.24 -15.17 -11.04
CA ALA A 143 1.05 -14.19 -9.98
C ALA A 143 -0.31 -14.39 -9.30
N LEU A 144 -0.36 -14.14 -7.98
CA LEU A 144 -1.53 -14.38 -7.15
C LEU A 144 -2.07 -13.08 -6.59
N ILE A 145 -3.35 -12.81 -6.82
CA ILE A 145 -4.08 -11.69 -6.20
C ILE A 145 -4.92 -12.23 -5.06
N TYR A 146 -4.81 -11.60 -3.90
CA TYR A 146 -5.60 -11.91 -2.72
C TYR A 146 -6.16 -10.63 -2.10
N CYS A 147 -7.47 -10.60 -1.88
CA CYS A 147 -8.18 -9.49 -1.26
C CYS A 147 -9.00 -9.95 -0.06
N LYS A 148 -8.95 -9.18 1.03
CA LYS A 148 -9.80 -9.35 2.21
C LYS A 148 -11.07 -8.51 2.06
N SER A 149 -12.19 -9.07 2.51
CA SER A 149 -13.44 -8.32 2.63
C SER A 149 -13.42 -7.50 3.91
N ILE A 150 -13.23 -6.19 3.79
CA ILE A 150 -13.20 -5.25 4.92
C ILE A 150 -14.56 -4.55 5.01
N PRO A 151 -15.24 -4.56 6.18
CA PRO A 151 -16.48 -3.82 6.37
C PRO A 151 -16.29 -2.31 6.09
N LYS A 152 -17.23 -1.67 5.39
CA LYS A 152 -17.12 -0.23 5.08
C LYS A 152 -17.08 0.68 6.31
N ALA A 153 -17.66 0.22 7.42
CA ALA A 153 -17.65 0.94 8.68
C ALA A 153 -16.36 0.71 9.49
N TYR A 154 -15.48 -0.20 9.05
CA TYR A 154 -14.21 -0.44 9.70
C TYR A 154 -13.33 0.80 9.60
N LYS A 155 -12.80 1.24 10.73
CA LYS A 155 -11.78 2.27 10.84
C LYS A 155 -10.59 1.66 11.55
N ALA A 156 -9.41 1.80 10.96
CA ALA A 156 -8.21 1.35 11.63
C ALA A 156 -7.89 2.26 12.82
N ALA A 157 -7.31 1.67 13.87
CA ALA A 157 -6.88 2.43 15.04
C ALA A 157 -5.45 2.94 14.85
N HIS A 158 -5.25 4.24 14.98
CA HIS A 158 -3.91 4.80 15.13
C HIS A 158 -3.38 4.50 16.54
N LYS A 159 -2.17 3.94 16.65
CA LYS A 159 -1.54 3.58 17.93
C LYS A 159 -0.20 4.30 18.11
N CYS A 160 -0.06 5.03 19.21
CA CYS A 160 1.17 5.75 19.56
C CYS A 160 2.36 4.82 19.75
N MET A 161 3.58 5.34 19.58
CA MET A 161 4.82 4.56 19.65
C MET A 161 4.95 3.74 20.93
N LYS A 162 4.45 4.22 22.07
CA LYS A 162 4.44 3.49 23.36
C LYS A 162 3.69 2.15 23.36
N GLU A 163 2.86 1.88 22.36
CA GLU A 163 2.10 0.64 22.22
C GLU A 163 2.71 -0.28 21.17
N ARG A 164 2.75 -1.59 21.47
CA ARG A 164 3.06 -2.62 20.47
C ARG A 164 1.84 -2.92 19.61
N ILE A 165 2.10 -3.23 18.33
CA ILE A 165 1.06 -3.62 17.36
C ILE A 165 1.41 -4.98 16.79
N ASP A 166 0.57 -5.97 17.10
CA ASP A 166 0.69 -7.32 16.58
C ASP A 166 -0.31 -7.55 15.45
N TYR A 167 0.10 -8.35 14.47
CA TYR A 167 -0.70 -8.72 13.30
C TYR A 167 -0.76 -10.22 13.17
N ASN A 168 -1.92 -10.74 12.76
CA ASN A 168 -2.10 -12.17 12.52
C ASN A 168 -1.44 -12.64 11.22
N ASP A 169 -1.34 -11.76 10.23
CA ASP A 169 -0.68 -12.06 8.95
C ASP A 169 0.73 -11.50 8.93
N ASN A 170 1.67 -12.24 8.33
CA ASN A 170 3.02 -11.74 8.06
C ASN A 170 3.00 -10.51 7.14
N VAL A 171 2.07 -10.45 6.19
CA VAL A 171 1.86 -9.29 5.32
C VAL A 171 0.45 -8.74 5.58
N PRO A 172 0.28 -7.87 6.59
CA PRO A 172 -1.03 -7.30 6.90
C PRO A 172 -1.49 -6.38 5.77
N LEU A 173 -2.79 -6.37 5.48
CA LEU A 173 -3.37 -5.56 4.38
C LEU A 173 -4.26 -4.42 4.89
N TYR A 174 -4.58 -4.44 6.17
CA TYR A 174 -5.32 -3.43 6.92
C TYR A 174 -5.07 -3.72 8.41
N GLY A 175 -5.45 -2.78 9.26
CA GLY A 175 -5.35 -2.97 10.71
C GLY A 175 -4.84 -1.74 11.42
N PRO A 176 -4.67 -1.82 12.76
CA PRO A 176 -4.05 -0.75 13.53
C PRO A 176 -2.63 -0.44 13.02
N HIS A 177 -2.22 0.82 13.07
CA HIS A 177 -0.94 1.28 12.52
C HIS A 177 -0.51 2.61 13.16
N ARG A 178 0.66 3.15 12.79
CA ARG A 178 1.20 4.38 13.41
C ARG A 178 0.53 5.66 12.88
N PRO A 179 0.28 6.69 13.71
CA PRO A 179 -0.36 7.94 13.28
C PRO A 179 0.39 8.73 12.19
N LEU A 180 1.72 8.60 12.09
CA LEU A 180 2.50 9.22 11.01
C LEU A 180 2.83 8.21 9.93
N TRP A 181 2.44 8.51 8.69
CA TRP A 181 2.80 7.72 7.52
C TRP A 181 4.17 8.14 6.96
N PRO A 182 4.88 7.23 6.26
CA PRO A 182 6.14 7.53 5.60
C PRO A 182 5.96 8.56 4.48
N VAL A 183 7.00 9.36 4.27
CA VAL A 183 7.19 10.07 3.00
C VAL A 183 7.13 9.05 1.85
N TYR A 184 6.43 9.37 0.77
CA TYR A 184 6.38 8.46 -0.37
C TYR A 184 7.78 8.31 -0.99
N GLY A 185 8.21 7.07 -1.25
CA GLY A 185 9.55 6.80 -1.75
C GLY A 185 10.09 5.40 -1.43
N GLU A 186 11.37 5.23 -1.66
CA GLU A 186 12.09 3.99 -1.40
C GLU A 186 12.85 4.06 -0.08
N TYR A 187 12.75 3.01 0.72
CA TYR A 187 13.35 2.88 2.04
C TYR A 187 14.33 1.71 2.06
N LYS A 188 15.36 1.84 2.90
CA LYS A 188 16.28 0.75 3.22
C LYS A 188 15.51 -0.40 3.88
N TYR A 189 14.71 -0.05 4.88
CA TYR A 189 13.68 -0.85 5.52
C TYR A 189 12.62 0.09 6.05
N LEU A 190 11.36 -0.36 6.05
CA LEU A 190 10.25 0.36 6.63
C LEU A 190 9.31 -0.63 7.35
N PRO A 191 9.05 -0.45 8.66
CA PRO A 191 8.18 -1.35 9.41
C PRO A 191 6.74 -1.37 8.88
N LYS A 192 6.07 -2.50 9.07
CA LYS A 192 4.68 -2.71 8.62
C LYS A 192 3.67 -1.73 9.19
N GLN A 193 3.88 -1.30 10.42
CA GLN A 193 3.07 -0.31 11.11
C GLN A 193 3.13 1.06 10.41
N ARG A 194 4.16 1.35 9.61
CA ARG A 194 4.31 2.61 8.87
C ARG A 194 3.67 2.52 7.48
N TRP A 195 4.03 1.51 6.68
CA TRP A 195 3.49 1.41 5.33
C TRP A 195 2.01 1.03 5.30
N LEU A 196 1.46 0.41 6.35
CA LEU A 196 0.01 0.17 6.47
C LEU A 196 -0.80 1.46 6.43
N HIS A 197 -0.30 2.54 7.01
CA HIS A 197 -0.95 3.85 6.94
C HIS A 197 -0.96 4.37 5.49
N SER A 198 0.15 4.20 4.76
CA SER A 198 0.18 4.55 3.34
C SER A 198 -0.90 3.81 2.55
N LEU A 199 -1.16 2.53 2.86
CA LEU A 199 -2.27 1.79 2.26
C LEU A 199 -3.62 2.42 2.60
N GLU A 200 -3.83 2.88 3.84
CA GLU A 200 -5.07 3.56 4.26
C GLU A 200 -5.36 4.83 3.45
N HIS A 201 -4.31 5.57 3.09
CA HIS A 201 -4.36 6.72 2.18
C HIS A 201 -4.39 6.36 0.69
N GLY A 202 -4.49 5.06 0.36
CA GLY A 202 -4.62 4.57 -1.00
C GLY A 202 -3.31 4.49 -1.78
N ALA A 203 -2.15 4.53 -1.12
CA ALA A 203 -0.87 4.31 -1.78
C ALA A 203 -0.67 2.84 -2.18
N ILE A 204 0.30 2.61 -3.06
CA ILE A 204 0.80 1.27 -3.37
C ILE A 204 2.11 1.03 -2.63
N VAL A 205 2.20 -0.09 -1.90
CA VAL A 205 3.44 -0.50 -1.24
C VAL A 205 4.04 -1.66 -2.02
N MET A 206 5.24 -1.48 -2.56
CA MET A 206 6.05 -2.53 -3.15
C MET A 206 6.94 -3.15 -2.07
N LEU A 207 6.72 -4.43 -1.79
CA LEU A 207 7.60 -5.24 -0.97
C LEU A 207 8.43 -6.15 -1.85
N TYR A 208 9.68 -6.40 -1.45
CA TYR A 208 10.49 -7.45 -2.06
C TYR A 208 11.38 -8.13 -1.03
N HIS A 209 11.60 -9.43 -1.22
CA HIS A 209 12.47 -10.21 -0.36
C HIS A 209 13.92 -9.72 -0.54
N PRO A 210 14.73 -9.58 0.52
CA PRO A 210 16.12 -9.13 0.40
C PRO A 210 16.96 -9.97 -0.58
N CYS A 211 16.66 -11.26 -0.69
CA CYS A 211 17.31 -12.20 -1.61
C CYS A 211 16.64 -12.33 -2.98
N ALA A 212 15.61 -11.53 -3.29
CA ALA A 212 14.93 -11.56 -4.58
C ALA A 212 15.89 -11.24 -5.74
N ASN A 213 15.55 -11.75 -6.93
CA ASN A 213 16.35 -11.48 -8.12
C ASN A 213 16.43 -9.96 -8.40
N PRO A 214 17.64 -9.37 -8.50
CA PRO A 214 17.80 -7.93 -8.61
C PRO A 214 17.23 -7.34 -9.91
N LEU A 215 17.16 -8.13 -11.00
CA LEU A 215 16.58 -7.67 -12.27
C LEU A 215 15.06 -7.54 -12.16
N GLU A 216 14.39 -8.49 -11.54
CA GLU A 216 12.94 -8.43 -11.30
C GLU A 216 12.59 -7.32 -10.30
N VAL A 217 13.36 -7.16 -9.22
CA VAL A 217 13.19 -6.04 -8.28
C VAL A 217 13.35 -4.70 -9.00
N LYS A 218 14.37 -4.56 -9.86
CA LYS A 218 14.56 -3.34 -10.66
C LYS A 218 13.39 -3.11 -11.60
N ARG A 219 12.92 -4.16 -12.30
CA ARG A 219 11.78 -4.08 -13.22
C ARG A 219 10.51 -3.60 -12.51
N LEU A 220 10.18 -4.18 -11.35
CA LEU A 220 9.00 -3.76 -10.56
C LEU A 220 9.15 -2.34 -10.01
N ARG A 221 10.34 -1.99 -9.51
CA ARG A 221 10.66 -0.64 -9.03
C ARG A 221 10.43 0.40 -10.13
N ASP A 222 10.96 0.15 -11.32
CA ASP A 222 10.84 1.09 -12.45
C ASP A 222 9.38 1.26 -12.89
N LEU A 223 8.59 0.19 -12.83
CA LEU A 223 7.16 0.22 -13.10
C LEU A 223 6.40 1.08 -12.08
N VAL A 224 6.59 0.84 -10.79
CA VAL A 224 5.92 1.58 -9.71
C VAL A 224 6.30 3.07 -9.77
N ASN A 225 7.60 3.38 -9.91
CA ASN A 225 8.11 4.75 -10.03
C ASN A 225 7.49 5.56 -11.18
N ARG A 226 7.16 4.89 -12.30
CA ARG A 226 6.56 5.55 -13.47
C ARG A 226 5.04 5.56 -13.44
N CYS A 227 4.41 4.89 -12.47
CA CYS A 227 2.96 4.74 -12.47
C CYS A 227 2.22 5.72 -11.58
N LEU A 228 2.74 5.97 -10.38
CA LEU A 228 2.10 6.87 -9.43
C LEU A 228 3.12 7.48 -8.48
N TRP A 229 2.80 8.66 -7.97
CA TRP A 229 3.56 9.33 -6.93
C TRP A 229 3.38 8.66 -5.57
N ARG A 230 2.15 8.31 -5.18
CA ARG A 230 1.84 7.69 -3.89
C ARG A 230 2.26 6.22 -3.84
N HIS A 231 3.57 5.98 -3.73
CA HIS A 231 4.11 4.66 -3.53
C HIS A 231 5.19 4.62 -2.45
N VAL A 232 5.36 3.44 -1.88
CA VAL A 232 6.44 3.11 -0.94
C VAL A 232 7.13 1.84 -1.43
N ILE A 233 8.45 1.81 -1.42
CA ILE A 233 9.24 0.61 -1.77
C ILE A 233 10.11 0.24 -0.58
N THR A 234 10.03 -1.00 -0.11
CA THR A 234 10.89 -1.48 0.99
C THR A 234 11.20 -2.97 0.86
N ARG A 235 12.32 -3.38 1.45
CA ARG A 235 12.63 -4.79 1.66
C ARG A 235 11.74 -5.40 2.74
N TYR A 236 11.42 -6.68 2.60
CA TYR A 236 10.63 -7.42 3.57
C TYR A 236 10.99 -8.92 3.53
N SER A 237 11.67 -9.41 4.57
CA SER A 237 12.16 -10.80 4.66
C SER A 237 11.05 -11.84 4.88
N TYR A 238 9.86 -11.42 5.32
CA TYR A 238 8.74 -12.33 5.57
C TYR A 238 7.87 -12.65 4.33
N LEU A 239 8.33 -12.27 3.14
CA LEU A 239 7.70 -12.73 1.90
C LEU A 239 8.05 -14.19 1.62
N ASP A 240 7.15 -14.89 0.96
CA ASP A 240 7.37 -16.25 0.48
C ASP A 240 8.50 -16.26 -0.56
N GLU A 241 9.44 -17.21 -0.46
CA GLU A 241 10.52 -17.35 -1.43
C GLU A 241 10.03 -17.76 -2.82
N GLU A 242 8.85 -18.40 -2.93
CA GLU A 242 8.25 -18.70 -4.24
C GLU A 242 7.68 -17.45 -4.93
N GLN A 243 7.25 -16.47 -4.13
CA GLN A 243 6.65 -15.20 -4.56
C GLN A 243 7.34 -14.01 -3.88
N PRO A 244 8.64 -13.78 -4.13
CA PRO A 244 9.48 -12.84 -3.38
C PRO A 244 9.21 -11.36 -3.69
N LEU A 245 8.20 -11.06 -4.52
CA LEU A 245 7.80 -9.70 -4.89
C LEU A 245 6.32 -9.52 -4.56
N ALA A 246 5.95 -8.36 -4.02
CA ALA A 246 4.55 -8.05 -3.76
C ALA A 246 4.22 -6.58 -4.01
N LEU A 247 3.00 -6.33 -4.48
CA LEU A 247 2.35 -5.02 -4.43
C LEU A 247 1.16 -5.10 -3.47
N LEU A 248 1.08 -4.13 -2.56
CA LEU A 248 0.01 -4.02 -1.58
C LEU A 248 -0.80 -2.75 -1.83
N SER A 249 -2.08 -2.84 -1.49
CA SER A 249 -3.07 -1.78 -1.45
C SER A 249 -3.99 -2.04 -0.26
N TRP A 250 -4.86 -1.10 0.12
CA TRP A 250 -5.78 -1.34 1.23
C TRP A 250 -6.64 -2.59 1.01
N GLY A 251 -6.42 -3.61 1.84
CA GLY A 251 -7.16 -4.87 1.79
C GLY A 251 -6.76 -5.85 0.69
N CYS A 252 -5.83 -5.52 -0.22
CA CYS A 252 -5.44 -6.41 -1.32
C CYS A 252 -3.92 -6.49 -1.50
N LYS A 253 -3.44 -7.68 -1.88
CA LYS A 253 -2.06 -7.92 -2.30
C LYS A 253 -2.00 -8.67 -3.62
N LEU A 254 -0.98 -8.36 -4.40
CA LEU A 254 -0.51 -9.12 -5.55
C LEU A 254 0.88 -9.64 -5.21
N THR A 255 1.08 -10.95 -5.24
CA THR A 255 2.39 -11.59 -5.04
C THR A 255 2.84 -12.26 -6.34
N MET A 256 4.13 -12.16 -6.68
CA MET A 256 4.67 -12.64 -7.96
C MET A 256 6.11 -13.16 -7.81
N SER A 257 6.47 -14.13 -8.66
CA SER A 257 7.86 -14.62 -8.78
C SER A 257 8.66 -13.84 -9.82
N TYR A 258 8.00 -13.40 -10.90
CA TYR A 258 8.54 -12.55 -11.95
C TYR A 258 7.54 -11.42 -12.26
N VAL A 259 8.04 -10.35 -12.84
CA VAL A 259 7.24 -9.15 -13.12
C VAL A 259 6.53 -9.27 -14.46
N ASP A 260 5.21 -9.39 -14.40
CA ASP A 260 4.31 -9.18 -15.53
C ASP A 260 3.80 -7.74 -15.54
N ILE A 261 4.13 -6.98 -16.59
CA ILE A 261 3.79 -5.57 -16.73
C ILE A 261 2.27 -5.37 -16.80
N LYS A 262 1.54 -6.23 -17.54
CA LYS A 262 0.08 -6.12 -17.70
C LYS A 262 -0.60 -6.34 -16.35
N VAL A 263 -0.20 -7.37 -15.61
CA VAL A 263 -0.77 -7.71 -14.29
C VAL A 263 -0.48 -6.60 -13.27
N VAL A 264 0.76 -6.11 -13.21
CA VAL A 264 1.16 -5.00 -12.32
C VAL A 264 0.37 -3.73 -12.60
N LYS A 265 0.30 -3.33 -13.88
CA LYS A 265 -0.45 -2.14 -14.31
C LYS A 265 -1.92 -2.25 -13.91
N HIS A 266 -2.53 -3.41 -14.18
CA HIS A 266 -3.93 -3.66 -13.86
C HIS A 266 -4.20 -3.60 -12.36
N PHE A 267 -3.33 -4.22 -11.54
CA PHE A 267 -3.45 -4.17 -10.09
C PHE A 267 -3.40 -2.73 -9.57
N ILE A 268 -2.41 -1.94 -10.01
CA ILE A 268 -2.28 -0.55 -9.55
C ILE A 268 -3.52 0.26 -9.97
N GLN A 269 -3.98 0.15 -11.21
CA GLN A 269 -5.14 0.89 -11.71
C GLN A 269 -6.44 0.53 -10.97
N LEU A 270 -6.61 -0.73 -10.55
CA LEU A 270 -7.80 -1.16 -9.83
C LEU A 270 -7.77 -0.77 -8.34
N HIS A 271 -6.61 -0.84 -7.71
CA HIS A 271 -6.50 -0.82 -6.25
C HIS A 271 -5.85 0.43 -5.66
N ALA A 272 -5.06 1.20 -6.42
CA ALA A 272 -4.55 2.48 -5.94
C ALA A 272 -5.71 3.45 -5.70
N LEU A 273 -5.53 4.35 -4.73
CA LEU A 273 -6.47 5.40 -4.34
C LEU A 273 -7.80 4.85 -3.75
N ARG A 274 -7.85 3.55 -3.42
CA ARG A 274 -9.02 2.86 -2.83
C ARG A 274 -8.94 2.70 -1.31
N GLY A 275 -8.05 3.44 -0.66
CA GLY A 275 -8.01 3.53 0.79
C GLY A 275 -9.28 4.20 1.36
N PRO A 276 -9.65 3.90 2.63
CA PRO A 276 -10.80 4.52 3.29
C PRO A 276 -10.61 6.02 3.49
N GLU A 277 -9.37 6.50 3.50
CA GLU A 277 -9.03 7.92 3.67
C GLU A 277 -8.50 8.51 2.38
N GLN A 278 -9.05 9.66 2.01
CA GLN A 278 -8.73 10.34 0.75
C GLN A 278 -7.81 11.52 1.05
N ILE A 279 -6.59 11.20 1.49
CA ILE A 279 -5.55 12.18 1.81
C ILE A 279 -4.42 12.01 0.80
N ALA A 280 -4.16 13.06 0.03
CA ALA A 280 -3.06 13.13 -0.93
C ALA A 280 -1.82 13.86 -0.40
N LYS A 281 -1.75 14.10 0.91
CA LYS A 281 -0.58 14.72 1.53
C LYS A 281 0.56 13.71 1.63
N ASP A 282 1.78 14.21 1.45
CA ASP A 282 2.99 13.43 1.71
C ASP A 282 3.15 13.18 3.23
N GLY A 283 3.91 12.15 3.57
CA GLY A 283 4.14 11.74 4.95
C GLY A 283 5.17 12.57 5.68
N GLN A 284 5.40 12.20 6.94
CA GLN A 284 6.34 12.89 7.84
C GLN A 284 7.47 11.97 8.33
N PHE A 285 7.30 10.66 8.20
CA PHE A 285 8.30 9.69 8.64
C PHE A 285 9.38 9.46 7.57
N GLU A 286 10.64 9.73 7.92
CA GLU A 286 11.78 9.71 6.99
C GLU A 286 12.90 8.73 7.41
N ASP A 287 12.78 8.05 8.56
CA ASP A 287 13.83 7.11 8.98
C ASP A 287 13.98 5.95 7.97
N GLY A 288 15.22 5.68 7.56
CA GLY A 288 15.54 4.71 6.53
C GLY A 288 15.23 5.14 5.08
N LEU A 289 14.76 6.36 4.81
CA LEU A 289 14.45 6.85 3.46
C LEU A 289 15.71 6.93 2.59
N LEU A 290 15.68 6.29 1.41
CA LEU A 290 16.75 6.32 0.42
C LEU A 290 16.48 7.35 -0.67
N SER A 291 15.24 7.44 -1.14
CA SER A 291 14.85 8.41 -2.17
C SER A 291 13.36 8.70 -2.13
N ARG A 292 12.98 9.97 -2.28
CA ARG A 292 11.58 10.40 -2.39
C ARG A 292 10.98 9.99 -3.74
N SER A 293 9.71 9.63 -3.72
CA SER A 293 8.91 9.45 -4.93
C SER A 293 8.74 10.77 -5.67
N ARG A 294 8.68 10.70 -7.00
CA ARG A 294 8.46 11.86 -7.86
C ARG A 294 7.00 11.91 -8.28
N ILE A 295 6.48 13.13 -8.40
CA ILE A 295 5.15 13.32 -8.98
C ILE A 295 5.18 12.85 -10.44
N VAL A 296 4.31 11.90 -10.78
CA VAL A 296 4.23 11.32 -12.13
C VAL A 296 3.29 12.13 -13.03
N THR A 297 2.10 12.46 -12.52
CA THR A 297 1.07 13.22 -13.23
C THR A 297 0.72 14.49 -12.48
N ASP A 298 0.13 14.35 -11.30
CA ASP A 298 -0.19 15.43 -10.38
C ASP A 298 -0.14 14.93 -8.92
N LYS A 299 -0.38 15.83 -7.96
CA LYS A 299 -0.34 15.51 -6.52
C LYS A 299 -1.45 14.56 -6.08
N GLU A 300 -2.50 14.39 -6.88
CA GLU A 300 -3.64 13.52 -6.58
C GLU A 300 -3.52 12.15 -7.28
N ASP A 301 -2.49 11.93 -8.10
CA ASP A 301 -2.36 10.77 -8.97
C ASP A 301 -3.59 10.56 -9.87
N SER A 302 -4.16 11.65 -10.43
CA SER A 302 -5.42 11.59 -11.19
C SER A 302 -5.39 10.61 -12.37
N VAL A 303 -4.20 10.41 -12.96
CA VAL A 303 -3.96 9.43 -14.02
C VAL A 303 -2.86 8.48 -13.57
N LEU A 304 -3.22 7.21 -13.40
CA LEU A 304 -2.33 6.13 -12.99
C LEU A 304 -1.69 5.43 -14.20
N CYS A 305 -0.40 5.14 -14.11
CA CYS A 305 0.38 4.43 -15.12
C CYS A 305 0.34 5.07 -16.53
N PRO A 306 0.60 6.39 -16.67
CA PRO A 306 0.55 7.08 -17.96
C PRO A 306 1.65 6.65 -18.95
N TYR A 307 2.78 6.13 -18.45
CA TYR A 307 3.97 5.81 -19.25
C TYR A 307 4.29 4.30 -19.28
N MET A 308 3.27 3.45 -19.11
CA MET A 308 3.38 1.99 -19.18
C MET A 308 2.71 1.43 -20.43
#